data_AF-A0A967BN43-F1
#
_entry.id   AF-A0A967BN43-F1
#
_cell.length_a   1.000
_cell.length_b   1.000
_cell.length_c   1.000
_cell.angle_alpha   90.00
_cell.angle_beta   90.00
_cell.angle_gamma   90.00
#
_symmetry.space_group_name_H-M   'P 1'
#
loop_
_entity.id
_entity.type
_entity.pdbx_description
1 polymer ?
#
loop_
_entity_poly.entity_id
_entity_poly.type
_entity_poly.pdbx_seq_one_letter_code
_entity_poly.pdbx_strand_id
1 'polypeptide(L)'
;MKKNIVILAVTFVMFLMIGCATAPPSETIFVNNYKQRIVRVVPVAYKKTVTVKVHHKGSLTKREKDDLRRWYKKQYHRPRYSVKVVFIRK
;
A
#
# COMPACT_ATOMS: atom_id res chain seq x y z
N MET A 1 10.24 5.85 49.03
CA MET A 1 10.32 5.28 47.67
C MET A 1 8.96 5.00 46.99
N LYS A 2 7.83 5.58 47.45
CA LYS A 2 6.49 5.29 46.89
C LYS A 2 6.03 6.28 45.80
N LYS A 3 6.60 7.49 45.78
CA LYS A 3 6.23 8.59 44.86
C LYS A 3 6.69 8.37 43.40
N ASN A 4 7.81 7.66 43.17
CA ASN A 4 8.33 7.42 41.82
C ASN A 4 7.53 6.38 41.04
N ILE A 5 6.89 5.42 41.73
CA ILE A 5 6.10 4.35 41.09
C ILE A 5 4.84 4.94 40.45
N VAL A 6 4.22 5.92 41.11
CA VAL A 6 3.01 6.58 40.60
C VAL A 6 3.33 7.41 39.35
N ILE A 7 4.45 8.11 39.33
CA ILE A 7 4.87 8.92 38.17
C ILE A 7 5.23 8.02 36.98
N LEU A 8 5.88 6.88 37.23
CA LEU A 8 6.19 5.87 36.21
C LEU A 8 4.93 5.20 35.64
N ALA A 9 3.95 4.92 36.49
CA ALA A 9 2.67 4.34 36.07
C ALA A 9 1.87 5.33 35.20
N VAL A 10 1.83 6.62 35.57
CA VAL A 10 1.11 7.66 34.81
C VAL A 10 1.77 7.94 33.46
N THR A 11 3.10 7.94 33.40
CA THR A 11 3.83 8.12 32.12
C THR A 11 3.64 6.94 31.17
N PHE A 12 3.55 5.70 31.67
CA PHE A 12 3.32 4.52 30.85
C PHE A 12 1.91 4.50 30.21
N VAL A 13 0.89 4.98 30.93
CA VAL A 13 -0.49 5.07 30.40
C VAL A 13 -0.61 6.13 29.29
N MET A 14 0.15 7.22 29.36
CA MET A 14 0.17 8.25 28.30
C MET A 14 0.78 7.73 26.98
N PHE A 15 1.73 6.79 27.04
CA PHE A 15 2.30 6.18 25.83
C PHE A 15 1.37 5.17 25.15
N LEU A 16 0.47 4.52 25.89
CA LEU A 16 -0.50 3.56 25.33
C LEU A 16 -1.59 4.23 24.47
N MET A 17 -1.76 5.55 24.59
CA MET A 17 -2.73 6.34 23.81
C MET A 17 -2.13 6.92 22.52
N ILE A 18 -0.81 6.81 22.31
CA ILE A 18 -0.15 7.24 21.07
C ILE A 18 -0.14 6.06 20.11
N GLY A 19 -1.15 6.01 19.25
CA GLY A 19 -1.07 5.28 18.00
C GLY A 19 -2.19 4.30 17.73
N CYS A 20 -3.44 4.77 17.68
CA CYS A 20 -4.29 4.28 16.60
C CYS A 20 -3.64 4.72 15.29
N ALA A 21 -2.76 3.89 14.75
CA ALA A 21 -2.29 4.02 13.38
C ALA A 21 -3.51 3.83 12.48
N THR A 22 -4.17 4.93 12.12
CA THR A 22 -5.18 4.94 11.07
C THR A 22 -4.49 4.37 9.84
N ALA A 23 -4.80 3.11 9.51
CA ALA A 23 -4.35 2.51 8.26
C ALA A 23 -4.68 3.52 7.15
N PRO A 24 -3.72 3.83 6.27
CA PRO A 24 -3.91 4.92 5.33
C PRO A 24 -5.20 4.66 4.54
N PRO A 25 -6.07 5.66 4.36
CA PRO A 25 -7.33 5.51 3.62
C PRO A 25 -7.12 5.14 2.14
N SER A 26 -5.86 4.99 1.69
CA SER A 26 -5.52 4.71 0.31
C SER A 26 -5.82 3.29 -0.14
N GLU A 27 -5.75 2.27 0.73
CA GLU A 27 -6.07 0.89 0.32
C GLU A 27 -7.57 0.69 0.08
N THR A 28 -8.42 1.22 0.96
CA THR A 28 -9.87 1.11 0.84
C THR A 28 -10.41 1.90 -0.35
N ILE A 29 -9.89 3.11 -0.59
CA ILE A 29 -10.26 3.93 -1.75
C ILE A 29 -9.79 3.27 -3.07
N PHE A 30 -8.60 2.68 -3.08
CA PHE A 30 -8.07 1.98 -4.25
C PHE A 30 -8.91 0.76 -4.63
N VAL A 31 -9.21 -0.08 -3.64
CA VAL A 31 -10.03 -1.27 -3.82
C VAL A 31 -11.44 -0.87 -4.27
N ASN A 32 -12.04 0.18 -3.71
CA ASN A 32 -13.39 0.55 -4.10
C ASN A 32 -13.47 1.20 -5.50
N ASN A 33 -12.51 2.07 -5.86
CA ASN A 33 -12.58 2.80 -7.13
C ASN A 33 -12.12 2.00 -8.35
N TYR A 34 -11.20 1.04 -8.18
CA TYR A 34 -10.55 0.37 -9.31
C TYR A 34 -10.86 -1.13 -9.43
N LYS A 35 -11.37 -1.79 -8.38
CA LYS A 35 -11.58 -3.26 -8.37
C LYS A 35 -12.51 -3.76 -9.48
N GLN A 36 -13.50 -2.96 -9.89
CA GLN A 36 -14.38 -3.33 -11.00
C GLN A 36 -13.70 -3.25 -12.37
N ARG A 37 -12.68 -2.41 -12.51
CA ARG A 37 -11.94 -2.21 -13.77
C ARG A 37 -10.71 -3.09 -13.86
N ILE A 38 -10.08 -3.44 -12.75
CA ILE A 38 -8.92 -4.34 -12.74
C ILE A 38 -9.41 -5.80 -12.77
N VAL A 39 -9.17 -6.47 -13.90
CA VAL A 39 -9.61 -7.85 -14.14
C VAL A 39 -8.66 -8.86 -13.52
N ARG A 40 -7.36 -8.61 -13.65
CA ARG A 40 -6.33 -9.55 -13.23
C ARG A 40 -5.02 -8.82 -12.99
N VAL A 41 -4.30 -9.19 -11.94
CA VAL A 41 -2.93 -8.73 -11.70
C VAL A 41 -2.01 -9.93 -11.71
N VAL A 42 -0.97 -9.90 -12.53
CA VAL A 42 0.03 -10.97 -12.64
C VAL A 42 1.42 -10.40 -12.38
N PRO A 43 2.00 -10.62 -11.19
CA PRO A 43 3.39 -10.29 -10.94
C PRO A 43 4.29 -11.36 -11.56
N VAL A 44 5.27 -10.93 -12.36
CA VAL A 44 6.31 -11.78 -12.94
C VAL A 44 7.66 -11.27 -12.44
N ALA A 45 8.32 -12.06 -11.59
CA ALA A 45 9.67 -11.76 -11.15
C ALA A 45 10.67 -12.32 -12.17
N TYR A 46 11.58 -11.48 -12.64
CA TYR A 46 12.69 -11.89 -13.48
C TYR A 46 13.96 -11.16 -13.04
N LYS A 47 14.99 -11.92 -12.66
CA LYS A 47 16.21 -11.38 -12.03
C LYS A 47 15.84 -10.43 -10.88
N LYS A 48 16.36 -9.18 -10.89
CA LYS A 48 16.09 -8.13 -9.89
C LYS A 48 14.93 -7.20 -10.29
N THR A 49 14.00 -7.66 -11.13
CA THR A 49 12.86 -6.86 -11.58
C THR A 49 11.55 -7.62 -11.41
N VAL A 50 10.58 -7.01 -10.74
CA VAL A 50 9.21 -7.49 -10.64
C VAL A 50 8.37 -6.71 -11.65
N THR A 51 7.89 -7.39 -12.68
CA THR A 51 6.95 -6.81 -13.65
C THR A 51 5.53 -7.14 -13.23
N VAL A 52 4.76 -6.14 -12.81
CA VAL A 52 3.35 -6.27 -12.46
C VAL A 52 2.52 -5.98 -13.70
N LYS A 53 1.95 -7.03 -14.30
CA LYS A 53 1.01 -6.91 -15.42
C LYS A 53 -0.40 -6.70 -14.86
N VAL A 54 -0.96 -5.53 -15.09
CA VAL A 54 -2.30 -5.13 -14.62
C VAL A 54 -3.24 -5.18 -15.81
N HIS A 55 -4.07 -6.21 -15.86
CA HIS A 55 -5.12 -6.34 -16.86
C HIS A 55 -6.33 -5.53 -16.42
N HIS A 56 -6.80 -4.62 -17.28
CA HIS A 56 -7.94 -3.78 -16.99
C HIS A 56 -8.96 -3.77 -18.13
N LYS A 57 -10.22 -3.56 -17.77
CA LYS A 57 -11.34 -3.28 -18.67
C LYS A 57 -11.53 -1.77 -18.79
N GLY A 58 -12.02 -1.34 -19.95
CA GLY A 58 -12.29 0.06 -20.23
C GLY A 58 -11.03 0.93 -20.30
N SER A 59 -11.24 2.23 -20.34
CA SER A 59 -10.16 3.22 -20.38
C SER A 59 -9.75 3.62 -18.96
N LEU A 60 -8.44 3.64 -18.73
CA LEU A 60 -7.84 4.28 -17.56
C LEU A 60 -7.22 5.59 -18.00
N THR A 61 -7.61 6.68 -17.34
CA THR A 61 -6.98 7.99 -17.49
C THR A 61 -5.52 7.94 -17.05
N LYS A 62 -4.73 8.94 -17.47
CA LYS A 62 -3.32 9.05 -17.07
C LYS A 62 -3.16 9.12 -15.54
N ARG A 63 -4.02 9.91 -14.88
CA ARG A 63 -4.02 10.07 -13.41
C ARG A 63 -4.29 8.75 -12.69
N GLU A 64 -5.31 8.01 -13.13
CA GLU A 64 -5.61 6.69 -12.57
C GLU A 64 -4.44 5.71 -12.77
N LYS A 65 -3.80 5.71 -13.96
CA LYS A 65 -2.61 4.88 -14.21
C LYS A 65 -1.44 5.25 -13.30
N ASP A 66 -1.22 6.54 -13.03
CA ASP A 66 -0.14 7.01 -12.17
C ASP A 66 -0.39 6.62 -10.70
N ASP A 67 -1.64 6.76 -10.23
CA ASP A 67 -2.07 6.33 -8.90
C ASP A 67 -1.93 4.81 -8.74
N LEU A 68 -2.41 4.05 -9.73
CA LEU A 68 -2.27 2.59 -9.77
C LEU A 68 -0.81 2.16 -9.78
N ARG A 69 0.02 2.83 -10.57
CA ARG A 69 1.46 2.56 -10.64
C ARG A 69 2.12 2.81 -9.29
N ARG A 70 1.79 3.89 -8.58
CA ARG A 70 2.33 4.19 -7.25
C ARG A 70 1.91 3.13 -6.23
N TRP A 71 0.63 2.74 -6.24
CA TRP A 71 0.10 1.72 -5.34
C TRP A 71 0.77 0.37 -5.57
N TYR A 72 0.83 -0.13 -6.81
CA TYR A 72 1.48 -1.42 -7.11
C TYR A 72 2.98 -1.40 -6.87
N LYS A 73 3.67 -0.27 -7.09
CA LYS A 73 5.09 -0.15 -6.72
C LYS A 73 5.32 -0.28 -5.22
N LYS A 74 4.42 0.28 -4.41
CA LYS A 74 4.45 0.14 -2.94
C LYS A 74 4.13 -1.29 -2.52
N GLN A 75 3.06 -1.87 -3.09
CA GLN A 75 2.59 -3.21 -2.75
C GLN A 75 3.60 -4.32 -3.08
N TYR A 76 4.26 -4.22 -4.23
CA TYR A 76 5.25 -5.20 -4.68
C TYR A 76 6.69 -4.77 -4.38
N HIS A 77 6.88 -3.78 -3.49
CA HIS A 77 8.21 -3.34 -3.10
C HIS A 77 8.98 -4.51 -2.48
N ARG A 78 10.19 -4.74 -2.98
CA ARG A 78 11.12 -5.73 -2.41
C ARG A 78 12.54 -5.16 -2.36
N PRO A 79 13.30 -5.41 -1.27
CA PRO A 79 14.69 -4.95 -1.17
C PRO A 79 15.54 -5.47 -2.33
N ARG A 80 16.27 -4.58 -3.00
CA ARG A 80 17.12 -4.89 -4.18
C ARG A 80 16.36 -5.29 -5.46
N TYR A 81 15.03 -5.11 -5.51
CA TYR A 81 14.23 -5.32 -6.72
C TYR A 81 13.63 -4.01 -7.24
N SER A 82 13.61 -3.88 -8.55
CA SER A 82 12.88 -2.82 -9.25
C SER A 82 11.47 -3.29 -9.59
N VAL A 83 10.45 -2.45 -9.37
CA VAL A 83 9.06 -2.78 -9.72
C VAL A 83 8.65 -2.01 -10.97
N LYS A 84 8.31 -2.75 -12.04
CA LYS A 84 7.80 -2.22 -13.30
C LYS A 84 6.31 -2.55 -13.42
N VAL A 85 5.46 -1.54 -13.55
CA VAL A 85 4.00 -1.72 -13.70
C VAL A 85 3.60 -1.49 -15.14
N VAL A 86 2.93 -2.47 -15.75
CA VAL A 86 2.47 -2.46 -17.14
C VAL A 86 0.96 -2.65 -17.17
N PHE A 87 0.26 -1.75 -17.86
CA PHE A 87 -1.19 -1.82 -18.04
C PHE A 87 -1.52 -2.52 -19.35
N ILE A 88 -2.37 -3.54 -19.29
CA ILE A 88 -2.82 -4.33 -20.44
C ILE A 88 -4.33 -4.18 -20.53
N ARG A 89 -4.82 -3.60 -21.62
CA ARG A 89 -6.25 -3.52 -21.89
C ARG A 89 -6.74 -4.89 -22.38
N LYS A 90 -7.75 -5.44 -21.72
CA LYS A 90 -8.43 -6.68 -22.11
C LYS A 90 -9.82 -6.38 -22.66
#